data_AF-A0A357AAS1-F1
#
_entry.id   AF-A0A357AAS1-F1
#
_cell.length_a   1.000
_cell.length_b   1.000
_cell.length_c   1.000
_cell.angle_alpha   90.00
_cell.angle_beta   90.00
_cell.angle_gamma   90.00
#
_symmetry.space_group_name_H-M   'P 1'
#
loop_
_entity.id
_entity.type
_entity.pdbx_description
1 polymer ?
#
loop_
_entity_poly.entity_id
_entity_poly.type
_entity_poly.pdbx_seq_one_letter_code
_entity_poly.pdbx_strand_id
1 'polypeptide(L)'
;VIMVPLQILWLGETIKDAVRISLGVIVITSLSACVGHALQNNVVPLAGILLGSGGLVGAQISTRFLPKLDDRVITFCFRLLLALLAIYVFWQAWLQWTIQGQ
;
A
#
# COMPACT_ATOMS: atom_id res chain seq x y z
N VAL A 1 1.16 -3.28 -3.61
CA VAL A 1 0.77 -1.88 -3.94
C VAL A 1 -0.17 -1.80 -5.15
N ILE A 2 -0.04 -2.68 -6.15
CA ILE A 2 -0.87 -2.66 -7.38
C ILE A 2 -2.29 -3.22 -7.17
N MET A 3 -2.50 -4.02 -6.12
CA MET A 3 -3.74 -4.78 -5.93
C MET A 3 -4.99 -3.89 -5.78
N VAL A 4 -4.91 -2.81 -5.01
CA VAL A 4 -6.06 -1.91 -4.79
C VAL A 4 -6.54 -1.21 -6.07
N PRO A 5 -5.65 -0.55 -6.86
CA PRO A 5 -6.06 0.01 -8.15
C PRO A 5 -6.68 -1.03 -9.08
N LEU A 6 -6.10 -2.23 -9.13
CA LEU A 6 -6.55 -3.30 -10.02
C LEU A 6 -7.93 -3.83 -9.61
N GLN A 7 -8.23 -3.97 -8.32
CA GLN A 7 -9.56 -4.36 -7.84
C GLN A 7 -10.63 -3.32 -8.19
N ILE A 8 -10.31 -2.04 -8.10
CA ILE A 8 -11.25 -0.96 -8.43
C ILE A 8 -11.47 -0.86 -9.96
N LEU A 9 -10.40 -0.93 -10.75
CA LEU A 9 -10.46 -0.80 -12.21
C LEU A 9 -11.02 -2.04 -12.90
N TRP A 10 -10.68 -3.24 -12.41
CA TRP A 10 -10.94 -4.50 -13.11
C TRP A 10 -12.15 -5.25 -12.53
N LEU A 11 -12.35 -5.23 -11.21
CA LEU A 11 -13.50 -5.87 -10.54
C LEU A 11 -14.68 -4.92 -10.28
N GLY A 12 -14.48 -3.61 -10.42
CA GLY A 12 -15.53 -2.62 -10.15
C GLY A 12 -15.95 -2.56 -8.67
N GLU A 13 -15.12 -3.09 -7.76
CA GLU A 13 -15.40 -3.07 -6.32
C GLU A 13 -15.42 -1.64 -5.78
N THR A 14 -16.20 -1.43 -4.72
CA THR A 14 -16.18 -0.15 -4.01
C THR A 14 -14.80 0.07 -3.39
N ILE A 15 -14.37 1.32 -3.28
CA ILE A 15 -13.09 1.69 -2.67
C ILE A 15 -12.97 1.08 -1.26
N LYS A 16 -14.07 1.04 -0.50
CA LYS A 16 -14.09 0.52 0.87
C LYS A 16 -13.86 -1.00 0.92
N ASP A 17 -14.28 -1.74 -0.09
CA ASP A 17 -14.12 -3.21 -0.15
C ASP A 17 -12.74 -3.60 -0.66
N ALA A 18 -12.28 -2.97 -1.74
CA ALA A 18 -10.94 -3.20 -2.31
C ALA A 18 -9.84 -2.94 -1.26
N VAL A 19 -9.98 -1.85 -0.48
CA VAL A 19 -9.04 -1.54 0.62
C VAL A 19 -9.06 -2.63 1.70
N ARG A 20 -10.25 -3.12 2.11
CA ARG A 20 -10.35 -4.20 3.12
C ARG A 20 -9.65 -5.48 2.67
N ILE A 21 -9.91 -5.93 1.45
CA ILE A 21 -9.32 -7.17 0.93
C ILE A 21 -7.80 -7.04 0.85
N SER A 22 -7.30 -5.91 0.32
CA SER A 22 -5.86 -5.68 0.22
C SER A 22 -5.17 -5.62 1.59
N LEU A 23 -5.82 -5.06 2.62
CA LEU A 23 -5.29 -5.02 3.98
C LEU A 23 -5.15 -6.44 4.55
N GLY A 24 -6.15 -7.30 4.32
CA GLY A 24 -6.06 -8.72 4.68
C GLY A 24 -4.86 -9.41 4.04
N VAL A 25 -4.65 -9.19 2.73
CA VAL A 25 -3.48 -9.73 2.00
C VAL A 25 -2.15 -9.18 2.55
N ILE A 26 -2.09 -7.89 2.88
CA ILE A 26 -0.89 -7.25 3.46
C ILE A 26 -0.54 -7.88 4.81
N VAL A 27 -1.52 -8.16 5.68
CA VAL A 27 -1.29 -8.82 6.97
C VAL A 27 -0.67 -10.19 6.77
N ILE A 28 -1.24 -11.03 5.89
CA ILE A 28 -0.75 -12.38 5.64
C ILE A 28 0.67 -12.37 5.04
N THR A 29 0.89 -11.52 4.03
CA THR A 29 2.20 -11.44 3.36
C THR A 29 3.28 -10.86 4.27
N SER A 30 2.95 -9.85 5.09
CA SER A 30 3.89 -9.29 6.07
C SER A 30 4.28 -10.27 7.16
N LEU A 31 3.33 -11.08 7.65
CA LEU A 31 3.62 -12.12 8.63
C LEU A 31 4.56 -13.19 8.05
N SER A 32 4.27 -13.64 6.82
CA SER A 32 5.12 -14.60 6.11
C SER A 32 6.55 -14.05 5.92
N ALA A 33 6.68 -12.79 5.49
CA ALA A 33 7.97 -12.13 5.35
C ALA A 33 8.70 -12.00 6.70
N CYS A 34 8.00 -11.62 7.77
CA CYS A 34 8.56 -11.53 9.12
C CYS A 34 9.14 -12.88 9.58
N VAL A 35 8.39 -13.96 9.42
CA VAL A 35 8.86 -15.32 9.77
C VAL A 35 10.05 -15.72 8.89
N GLY A 36 9.98 -15.50 7.58
CA GLY A 36 11.06 -15.80 6.65
C GLY A 36 12.36 -15.05 6.95
N HIS A 37 12.28 -13.79 7.38
CA HIS A 37 13.44 -13.00 7.79
C HIS A 37 13.94 -13.35 9.19
N ALA A 38 13.04 -13.68 10.13
CA ALA A 38 13.39 -14.13 11.48
C ALA A 38 14.23 -15.41 11.45
N LEU A 39 13.88 -16.36 10.58
CA LEU A 39 14.64 -17.60 10.40
C LEU A 39 16.04 -17.36 9.81
N GLN A 40 16.24 -16.28 9.06
CA GLN A 40 17.52 -15.91 8.45
C GLN A 40 18.43 -15.09 9.39
N ASN A 41 18.05 -14.88 10.67
CA ASN A 41 18.78 -14.07 11.67
C ASN A 41 19.09 -12.62 11.23
N ASN A 42 18.48 -12.12 10.15
CA ASN A 42 18.70 -10.77 9.63
C ASN A 42 17.58 -9.83 10.04
N VAL A 43 17.22 -9.86 11.33
CA VAL A 43 16.16 -9.02 11.88
C VAL A 43 16.78 -8.01 12.84
N VAL A 44 16.58 -6.72 12.55
CA VAL A 44 16.91 -5.63 13.47
C VAL A 44 15.66 -5.35 14.31
N PRO A 45 15.54 -5.92 15.53
CA PRO A 45 14.31 -5.84 16.31
C PRO A 45 13.92 -4.41 16.68
N LEU A 46 14.92 -3.52 16.86
CA LEU A 46 14.69 -2.11 17.15
C LEU A 46 13.96 -1.41 15.99
N ALA A 47 14.41 -1.64 14.74
CA ALA A 47 13.76 -1.08 13.56
C ALA A 47 12.35 -1.67 13.38
N GLY A 48 12.20 -2.98 13.61
CA GLY A 48 10.89 -3.65 13.56
C GLY A 48 9.89 -3.08 14.56
N ILE A 49 10.30 -2.82 15.80
CA ILE A 49 9.42 -2.24 16.84
C ILE A 49 9.09 -0.78 16.53
N LEU A 50 10.06 0.02 16.08
CA LEU A 50 9.81 1.42 15.71
C LEU A 50 8.85 1.52 14.51
N LEU A 51 9.07 0.73 13.46
CA LEU A 51 8.19 0.70 12.30
C LEU A 51 6.83 0.09 12.63
N GLY A 52 6.80 -0.98 13.43
CA GLY A 52 5.57 -1.64 13.86
C GLY A 52 4.69 -0.73 14.71
N SER A 53 5.26 -0.10 15.73
CA SER A 53 4.53 0.85 16.59
C SER A 53 4.10 2.10 15.82
N GLY A 54 4.97 2.67 14.98
CA GLY A 54 4.64 3.81 14.13
C GLY A 54 3.52 3.48 13.14
N GLY A 55 3.57 2.31 12.51
CA GLY A 55 2.53 1.83 11.61
C GLY A 55 1.19 1.58 12.33
N LEU A 56 1.23 1.00 13.53
CA LEU A 56 0.04 0.73 14.34
C LEU A 56 -0.62 2.05 14.78
N VAL A 57 0.15 3.00 15.29
CA VAL A 57 -0.36 4.32 15.67
C VAL A 57 -0.89 5.07 14.44
N GLY A 58 -0.15 5.09 13.33
CA GLY A 58 -0.58 5.74 12.09
C GLY A 58 -1.86 5.15 11.51
N ALA A 59 -2.00 3.83 11.50
CA ALA A 59 -3.20 3.15 11.02
C ALA A 59 -4.43 3.47 11.89
N GLN A 60 -4.27 3.46 13.22
CA GLN A 60 -5.36 3.77 14.16
C GLN A 60 -5.81 5.23 14.06
N ILE A 61 -4.87 6.15 13.90
CA ILE A 61 -5.16 7.55 13.62
C ILE A 61 -5.95 7.64 12.30
N SER A 62 -5.43 7.06 11.22
CA SER A 62 -6.05 7.11 9.90
C SER A 62 -7.50 6.60 9.91
N THR A 63 -7.78 5.45 10.53
CA THR A 63 -9.14 4.87 10.61
C THR A 63 -10.10 5.70 11.47
N ARG A 64 -9.61 6.42 12.49
CA ARG A 64 -10.42 7.31 13.33
C ARG A 64 -10.79 8.60 12.61
N PHE A 65 -9.90 9.14 11.77
CA PHE A 65 -10.14 10.36 11.00
C PHE A 65 -10.94 10.09 9.72
N LEU A 66 -10.78 8.92 9.09
CA LEU A 66 -11.45 8.55 7.84
C LEU A 66 -12.98 8.75 7.82
N PRO A 67 -13.77 8.34 8.84
CA PRO A 67 -15.23 8.54 8.83
C PRO A 67 -15.67 9.98 9.04
N LYS A 68 -14.77 10.90 9.42
CA LYS A 68 -15.06 12.33 9.53
C LYS A 68 -14.82 13.10 8.23
N LEU A 69 -14.20 12.46 7.24
CA LEU A 69 -13.97 13.06 5.93
C LEU A 69 -15.15 12.76 5.01
N ASP A 70 -15.53 13.75 4.21
CA ASP A 70 -16.54 13.60 3.16
C ASP A 70 -16.08 12.55 2.13
N ASP A 71 -16.97 11.63 1.75
CA ASP A 71 -16.69 10.52 0.81
C ASP A 71 -16.14 11.06 -0.52
N ARG A 72 -16.52 12.29 -0.91
CA ARG A 72 -16.03 12.97 -2.11
C ARG A 72 -14.55 13.33 -2.02
N VAL A 73 -14.08 13.75 -0.85
CA VAL A 73 -12.67 14.10 -0.59
C VAL A 73 -11.82 12.85 -0.60
N ILE A 74 -12.28 11.78 0.06
CA ILE A 74 -11.57 10.48 0.07
C ILE A 74 -11.41 9.95 -1.35
N THR A 75 -12.50 9.96 -2.13
CA THR A 75 -12.50 9.53 -3.53
C THR A 75 -11.56 10.39 -4.38
N PHE A 76 -11.55 11.71 -4.18
CA PHE A 76 -10.66 12.62 -4.88
C PHE A 76 -9.18 12.35 -4.55
N CYS A 77 -8.83 12.24 -3.26
CA CYS A 77 -7.48 11.92 -2.82
C CYS A 77 -7.02 10.56 -3.37
N PHE A 78 -7.90 9.56 -3.37
CA PHE A 78 -7.56 8.24 -3.90
C PHE A 78 -7.34 8.28 -5.41
N ARG A 79 -8.20 8.96 -6.17
CA ARG A 79 -8.02 9.17 -7.62
C ARG A 79 -6.74 9.93 -7.93
N LEU A 80 -6.42 10.96 -7.16
CA LEU A 80 -5.16 11.72 -7.29
C LEU A 80 -3.95 10.82 -7.05
N LEU A 81 -3.97 10.03 -5.97
CA LEU A 81 -2.93 9.05 -5.66
C LEU A 81 -2.74 8.06 -6.82
N LEU A 82 -3.83 7.51 -7.35
CA LEU A 82 -3.78 6.58 -8.48
C LEU A 82 -3.22 7.23 -9.76
N ALA A 83 -3.60 8.48 -10.05
CA ALA A 83 -3.07 9.22 -11.19
C ALA A 83 -1.56 9.47 -11.04
N LEU A 84 -1.11 9.90 -9.87
CA LEU A 84 0.32 10.09 -9.57
C LEU A 84 1.09 8.77 -9.66
N LEU A 85 0.52 7.68 -9.13
CA LEU A 85 1.13 6.35 -9.21
C LEU A 85 1.25 5.88 -10.66
N ALA A 86 0.23 6.09 -11.48
CA ALA A 86 0.26 5.75 -12.90
C ALA A 86 1.36 6.53 -13.63
N ILE A 87 1.48 7.84 -13.39
CA ILE A 87 2.55 8.67 -13.95
C ILE A 87 3.91 8.15 -13.49
N TYR A 88 4.07 7.88 -12.19
CA TYR A 88 5.33 7.38 -11.63
C TYR A 88 5.76 6.04 -12.23
N VAL A 89 4.83 5.08 -12.34
CA VAL A 89 5.11 3.77 -12.93
C VAL A 89 5.44 3.90 -14.41
N PHE A 90 4.71 4.72 -15.15
CA PHE A 90 4.98 4.95 -16.57
C PHE A 90 6.36 5.60 -16.78
N TRP A 91 6.71 6.56 -15.91
CA TRP A 91 8.02 7.20 -15.91
C TRP A 91 9.15 6.20 -15.58
N GLN A 92 8.96 5.38 -14.54
CA GLN A 92 9.89 4.30 -14.19
C GLN A 92 10.06 3.30 -15.33
N ALA A 93 8.97 2.86 -15.95
CA ALA A 93 9.01 1.94 -17.08
C ALA A 93 9.75 2.56 -18.27
N TRP A 94 9.52 3.84 -18.55
CA TRP A 94 10.24 4.57 -19.61
C TRP A 94 11.74 4.66 -19.33
N LEU A 95 12.13 5.02 -18.10
CA LEU A 95 13.53 5.05 -17.68
C LEU A 95 14.17 3.65 -17.77
N GLN A 96 13.50 2.61 -17.28
CA GLN A 96 14.02 1.24 -17.35
C GLN A 96 14.21 0.78 -18.80
N TRP A 97 13.29 1.11 -19.69
CA TRP A 97 13.43 0.81 -21.12
C TRP A 97 14.66 1.50 -21.73
N THR A 98 14.91 2.76 -21.38
CA THR A 98 16.10 3.49 -21.87
C THR A 98 17.42 2.98 -21.29
N ILE A 99 17.42 2.41 -20.07
CA ILE A 99 18.64 1.93 -19.39
C ILE A 99 18.99 0.48 -19.80
N GLN A 100 17.99 -0.38 -20.07
CA GLN A 100 18.22 -1.76 -20.55
C GLN A 100 18.40 -1.89 -22.07
N GLY A 101 18.21 -0.81 -22.83
CA GLY A 101 18.43 -0.75 -24.29
C GLY A 101 19.86 -0.38 -24.72
N GLN A 102 20.83 -0.36 -23.80
CA GLN A 102 22.28 -0.22 -24.03
C GLN A 102 22.99 -1.49 -23.56
#